data_AF-A0A924Z598-F1
#
_entry.id   AF-A0A924Z598-F1
#
_cell.length_a   1.000
_cell.length_b   1.000
_cell.length_c   1.000
_cell.angle_alpha   90.00
_cell.angle_beta   90.00
_cell.angle_gamma   90.00
#
_symmetry.space_group_name_H-M   'P 1'
#
loop_
_entity.id
_entity.type
_entity.pdbx_description
1 polymer ?
#
loop_
_entity_poly.entity_id
_entity_poly.type
_entity_poly.pdbx_seq_one_letter_code
_entity_poly.pdbx_strand_id
1 'polypeptide(L)' 'TGQANLLVLPNIDAANISYNLLKTAAGGGIAIGPVLLGAAKPAHILTPSATVRRIVNMTALTVADANAAR' A
#
# COMPACT_ATOMS: atom_id res chain seq x y z
N THR A 1 17.01 -7.44 -19.66
CA THR A 1 17.28 -6.44 -18.60
C THR A 1 15.96 -5.79 -18.24
N GLY A 2 15.51 -5.89 -16.99
CA GLY A 2 14.20 -5.37 -16.56
C GLY A 2 14.36 -4.50 -15.33
N GLN A 3 13.70 -3.34 -15.30
CA GLN A 3 13.63 -2.51 -14.09
C GLN A 3 12.74 -3.21 -13.06
N ALA A 4 13.22 -3.31 -11.82
CA ALA A 4 12.44 -3.88 -10.74
C ALA A 4 11.31 -2.91 -10.34
N ASN A 5 10.08 -3.44 -10.23
CA ASN A 5 8.89 -2.70 -9.81
C ASN A 5 8.20 -3.31 -8.57
N LEU A 6 8.69 -4.45 -8.07
CA LEU A 6 8.21 -5.14 -6.87
C LEU A 6 9.39 -5.50 -5.97
N LEU A 7 9.29 -5.12 -4.69
CA LEU A 7 10.27 -5.44 -3.66
C LEU A 7 9.65 -6.43 -2.67
N VAL A 8 10.15 -7.67 -2.67
CA VAL A 8 9.79 -8.67 -1.66
C VAL A 8 10.87 -8.67 -0.58
N LEU A 9 10.48 -8.49 0.68
CA LEU A 9 11.40 -8.27 1.78
C LEU A 9 11.39 -9.46 2.76
N PRO A 10 12.54 -9.79 3.37
CA PRO A 10 12.72 -11.05 4.09
C PRO A 10 11.97 -11.10 5.43
N ASN A 11 11.62 -9.95 6.02
CA ASN A 11 10.88 -9.85 7.27
C ASN A 11 10.20 -8.47 7.42
N ILE A 12 9.41 -8.30 8.48
CA ILE A 12 8.64 -7.08 8.73
C ILE A 12 9.51 -5.86 9.07
N ASP A 13 10.67 -6.07 9.69
CA ASP A 13 11.58 -4.99 10.05
C ASP A 13 12.24 -4.40 8.80
N ALA A 14 12.77 -5.25 7.93
CA ALA A 14 13.29 -4.86 6.63
C ALA A 14 12.20 -4.16 5.81
N ALA A 15 10.97 -4.68 5.82
CA ALA A 15 9.82 -4.06 5.17
C ALA A 15 9.53 -2.64 5.65
N ASN A 16 9.43 -2.46 6.96
CA ASN A 16 9.13 -1.17 7.55
C ASN A 16 10.27 -0.16 7.36
N ILE A 17 11.53 -0.58 7.48
CA ILE A 17 12.69 0.29 7.26
C ILE A 17 12.72 0.74 5.79
N SER A 18 12.70 -0.19 4.84
CA SER A 18 12.73 0.14 3.41
C SER A 18 11.55 1.00 2.98
N TYR A 19 10.34 0.71 3.48
CA TYR A 19 9.14 1.52 3.21
C TYR A 19 9.32 2.97 3.68
N ASN A 20 9.78 3.19 4.92
CA ASN A 20 9.95 4.55 5.45
C ASN A 20 11.12 5.28 4.78
N LEU A 21 12.19 4.58 4.44
CA LEU A 21 13.30 5.14 3.66
C LEU A 21 12.81 5.60 2.29
N LEU A 22 12.08 4.75 1.55
CA LEU A 22 11.51 5.12 0.25
C LEU A 22 10.52 6.27 0.37
N LYS A 23 9.64 6.24 1.37
CA LYS A 23 8.69 7.33 1.63
C LYS A 23 9.39 8.66 1.85
N THR A 24 10.53 8.66 2.53
CA THR A 24 11.31 9.87 2.83
C THR A 24 12.17 10.30 1.63
N ALA A 25 12.87 9.36 1.01
CA ALA A 25 13.80 9.61 -0.09
C ALA A 25 13.11 9.92 -1.42
N ALA A 26 11.90 9.38 -1.65
CA ALA A 26 11.20 9.56 -2.91
C ALA A 26 10.65 10.97 -3.12
N GLY A 27 10.64 11.85 -2.10
CA GLY A 27 10.41 13.31 -2.17
C GLY A 27 9.05 13.80 -2.72
N GLY A 28 8.30 12.95 -3.43
CA GLY A 28 7.04 13.24 -4.11
C GLY A 28 6.21 11.99 -4.45
N GLY A 29 6.67 10.79 -4.05
CA GLY A 29 5.88 9.56 -4.17
C GLY A 29 4.69 9.55 -3.20
N ILE A 30 3.49 9.24 -3.68
CA ILE A 30 2.31 9.09 -2.82
C ILE A 30 2.31 7.68 -2.24
N ALA A 31 2.55 7.57 -0.94
CA ALA A 31 2.40 6.30 -0.24
C ALA A 31 0.91 5.92 -0.11
N ILE A 32 0.50 4.84 -0.75
CA ILE A 32 -0.83 4.23 -0.62
C ILE A 32 -0.67 2.90 0.13
N GLY A 33 -1.55 2.65 1.09
CA GLY A 33 -1.53 1.47 1.96
C GLY A 33 -1.72 1.82 3.43
N PRO A 34 -1.48 0.88 4.37
CA PRO A 34 -1.19 -0.54 4.10
C PRO A 34 -2.37 -1.21 3.38
N VAL A 35 -2.06 -2.08 2.42
CA VAL A 35 -3.05 -2.85 1.65
C VAL A 35 -3.06 -4.27 2.21
N LEU A 36 -4.20 -4.71 2.73
CA LEU A 36 -4.37 -6.07 3.22
C LEU A 36 -4.57 -7.03 2.04
N LEU A 37 -3.75 -8.07 1.98
CA LEU A 37 -3.82 -9.13 0.97
C LEU A 37 -4.34 -10.42 1.61
N GLY A 38 -5.03 -11.25 0.83
CA GLY A 38 -5.51 -12.58 1.27
C GLY A 38 -6.86 -12.62 1.98
N ALA A 39 -7.54 -11.48 2.17
CA ALA A 39 -8.90 -11.46 2.69
C ALA A 39 -9.90 -12.04 1.66
N ALA A 40 -10.96 -12.71 2.16
CA ALA A 40 -12.02 -13.32 1.34
C ALA A 40 -12.85 -12.29 0.56
N LYS A 41 -12.96 -11.06 1.09
CA LYS A 41 -13.53 -9.88 0.42
C LYS A 41 -12.56 -8.70 0.59
N PRO A 42 -12.56 -7.71 -0.32
CA PRO A 42 -11.71 -6.53 -0.19
C PRO A 42 -12.02 -5.75 1.09
N ALA A 43 -11.03 -5.67 1.96
CA ALA A 43 -11.10 -4.92 3.20
C ALA A 43 -9.69 -4.42 3.55
N HIS A 44 -9.57 -3.18 4.00
CA HIS A 44 -8.31 -2.57 4.37
C HIS A 44 -8.43 -1.82 5.70
N ILE A 45 -7.34 -1.83 6.47
CA ILE A 45 -7.28 -1.19 7.78
C ILE A 45 -6.52 0.13 7.64
N LEU A 46 -7.17 1.22 8.06
CA LEU A 46 -6.56 2.55 8.09
C LEU A 46 -6.07 2.87 9.50
N THR A 47 -5.03 3.71 9.59
CA THR A 47 -4.57 4.27 10.86
C THR A 47 -5.36 5.53 11.21
N PRO A 48 -5.54 5.88 12.49
CA PRO A 48 -6.20 7.12 12.90
C PRO A 48 -5.55 8.40 12.33
N SER A 49 -4.27 8.32 11.98
CA SER A 49 -3.50 9.39 11.33
C SER A 49 -3.73 9.50 9.82
N ALA A 50 -4.67 8.75 9.24
CA ALA A 50 -4.97 8.81 7.82
C ALA A 50 -5.58 10.17 7.45
N THR A 51 -5.04 10.79 6.40
CA THR A 51 -5.60 12.02 5.83
C THR A 51 -6.83 11.70 4.97
N VAL A 52 -7.66 12.71 4.71
CA VAL A 52 -8.83 12.59 3.80
C VAL A 52 -8.42 12.01 2.45
N ARG A 53 -7.31 12.48 1.88
CA ARG A 53 -6.77 11.96 0.61
C ARG A 53 -6.47 10.45 0.68
N ARG A 54 -5.92 9.97 1.80
CA ARG A 54 -5.63 8.55 2.00
C ARG A 54 -6.91 7.73 2.10
N ILE A 55 -7.93 8.25 2.80
CA ILE A 55 -9.24 7.59 2.90
C ILE A 55 -9.86 7.45 1.50
N VAL A 56 -9.92 8.53 0.72
CA VAL A 56 -10.48 8.50 -0.65
C VAL A 56 -9.73 7.51 -1.55
N ASN A 57 -8.40 7.54 -1.54
CA ASN A 57 -7.59 6.63 -2.34
C ASN A 57 -7.78 5.16 -1.94
N MET A 58 -7.86 4.87 -0.65
CA MET A 58 -8.05 3.50 -0.16
C MET A 58 -9.46 2.98 -0.42
N THR A 59 -10.48 3.84 -0.36
CA THR A 59 -11.84 3.49 -0.79
C THR A 59 -11.89 3.18 -2.28
N ALA A 60 -11.26 4.00 -3.12
CA ALA A 60 -11.18 3.76 -4.55
C ALA A 60 -10.48 2.42 -4.86
N LEU A 61 -9.38 2.12 -4.16
CA LEU A 61 -8.68 0.84 -4.28
C LEU A 61 -9.58 -0.34 -3.88
N THR A 62 -10.30 -0.23 -2.75
CA THR A 62 -11.21 -1.28 -2.26
C THR A 62 -12.33 -1.58 -3.26
N VAL A 63 -12.91 -0.53 -3.87
CA VAL A 63 -13.95 -0.68 -4.89
C VAL A 63 -13.39 -1.31 -6.16
N ALA A 64 -12.19 -0.91 -6.59
CA ALA A 64 -11.52 -1.51 -7.73
C ALA A 64 -11.28 -3.01 -7.50
N ASP A 65 -10.77 -3.39 -6.32
CA ASP A 65 -10.56 -4.79 -5.94
C ASP A 65 -11.86 -5.59 -5.84
N ALA A 66 -12.97 -4.96 -5.45
CA ALA A 66 -14.29 -5.61 -5.37
C ALA A 66 -14.90 -5.89 -6.75
N ASN A 67 -14.58 -5.03 -7.72
CA ASN A 67 -15.04 -5.17 -9.10
C ASN A 67 -14.08 -5.99 -9.97
N ALA A 68 -12.82 -6.16 -9.54
CA ALA A 68 -11.88 -7.03 -10.21
C ALA A 68 -12.34 -8.48 -10.08
N ALA A 69 -12.65 -9.13 -11.21
CA ALA A 69 -12.86 -10.56 -11.25
C ALA A 69 -11.54 -11.25 -10.85
N ARG A 70 -11.51 -11.85 -9.66
CA ARG A 70 -10.40 -12.70 -9.21
C ARG A 70 -10.55 -14.11 -9.73
#